data_AF-A0A2S0IEM2-F1
#
_entry.id   AF-A0A2S0IEM2-F1
#
_cell.length_a   1.000
_cell.length_b   1.000
_cell.length_c   1.000
_cell.angle_alpha   90.00
_cell.angle_beta   90.00
_cell.angle_gamma   90.00
#
_symmetry.space_group_name_H-M   'P 1'
#
loop_
_entity.id
_entity.type
_entity.pdbx_description
1 polymer ?
#
loop_
_entity_poly.entity_id
_entity_poly.type
_entity_poly.pdbx_seq_one_letter_code
_entity_poly.pdbx_strand_id
1 'polypeptide(L)'
;MAGILGGCAFPQGQRINQQKVDSDNVEAFCANAWADTRLDPLRSKLPAKATDATLAQLADPSLATPAQQQAINDFDPVMAQCFEMRQAYLKRYSPGSVVATFDILKADSKALRAQLWAKKITFGEYNTKAAKLLAESQKTMQTELEKAQQIAAQQQAQRDQNMMLMMPYMAPRPTITDCHRYGNSVNCITR
;
A
#
# COMPACT_ATOMS: atom_id res chain seq x y z
N MET A 1 36.18 -22.42 -22.46
CA MET A 1 35.18 -21.40 -22.83
C MET A 1 33.80 -22.04 -22.74
N ALA A 2 32.83 -21.27 -22.23
CA ALA A 2 31.38 -21.52 -22.15
C ALA A 2 30.92 -22.70 -21.25
N GLY A 3 29.90 -22.58 -20.40
CA GLY A 3 28.95 -21.49 -20.20
C GLY A 3 28.30 -21.56 -18.83
N ILE A 4 28.07 -20.39 -18.24
CA ILE A 4 27.23 -20.23 -17.05
C ILE A 4 25.79 -20.11 -17.56
N LEU A 5 24.99 -21.14 -17.27
CA LEU A 5 23.54 -21.13 -17.44
C LEU A 5 22.95 -20.16 -16.42
N GLY A 6 22.83 -18.88 -16.82
CA GLY A 6 22.09 -17.87 -16.08
C GLY A 6 20.59 -18.15 -16.18
N GLY A 7 20.05 -18.87 -15.21
CA GLY A 7 18.61 -19.01 -15.04
C GLY A 7 17.95 -17.64 -14.86
N CYS A 8 17.00 -17.31 -15.72
CA CYS A 8 16.17 -16.13 -15.59
C CYS A 8 15.34 -16.23 -14.30
N ALA A 9 15.79 -15.61 -13.21
CA ALA A 9 14.95 -15.38 -12.06
C ALA A 9 13.83 -14.41 -12.47
N PHE A 10 12.59 -14.88 -12.44
CA PHE A 10 11.43 -14.09 -12.82
C PHE A 10 11.34 -12.79 -11.98
N PRO A 11 11.12 -11.61 -12.60
CA PRO A 11 11.11 -10.31 -11.91
C PRO A 11 10.01 -10.14 -10.85
N GLN A 12 9.03 -11.05 -10.79
CA GLN A 12 7.97 -11.00 -9.78
C GLN A 12 8.45 -11.41 -8.38
N GLY A 13 9.36 -12.39 -8.25
CA GLY A 13 9.87 -12.83 -6.95
C GLY A 13 10.72 -11.75 -6.24
N GLN A 14 11.51 -10.99 -7.00
CA GLN A 14 12.31 -9.88 -6.46
C GLN A 14 11.43 -8.71 -5.97
N ARG A 15 10.31 -8.43 -6.64
CA ARG A 15 9.39 -7.34 -6.25
C ARG A 15 8.63 -7.63 -4.95
N ILE A 16 8.15 -8.85 -4.76
CA ILE A 16 7.45 -9.24 -3.52
C ILE A 16 8.39 -9.16 -2.31
N ASN A 17 9.64 -9.61 -2.48
CA ASN A 17 10.66 -9.51 -1.44
C ASN A 17 10.98 -8.04 -1.09
N GLN A 18 11.10 -7.15 -2.08
CA GLN A 18 11.36 -5.73 -1.82
C GLN A 18 10.19 -5.04 -1.12
N GLN A 19 8.95 -5.33 -1.52
CA GLN A 19 7.76 -4.76 -0.87
C GLN A 19 7.71 -5.15 0.61
N LYS A 20 8.00 -6.42 0.93
CA LYS A 20 8.07 -6.87 2.32
C LYS A 20 9.16 -6.14 3.11
N VAL A 21 10.38 -6.04 2.56
CA VAL A 21 11.49 -5.32 3.19
C VAL A 21 11.12 -3.85 3.44
N ASP A 22 10.53 -3.17 2.45
CA ASP A 22 10.10 -1.78 2.61
C ASP A 22 9.01 -1.64 3.67
N SER A 23 8.06 -2.58 3.75
CA SER A 23 7.02 -2.61 4.79
C SER A 23 7.62 -2.79 6.19
N ASP A 24 8.50 -3.78 6.35
CA ASP A 24 9.16 -4.09 7.62
C ASP A 24 10.02 -2.89 8.09
N ASN A 25 10.68 -2.18 7.16
CA ASN A 25 11.42 -0.95 7.45
C ASN A 25 10.52 0.20 7.94
N VAL A 26 9.35 0.38 7.32
CA VAL A 26 8.37 1.38 7.78
C VAL A 26 7.91 1.06 9.20
N GLU A 27 7.58 -0.21 9.47
CA GLU A 27 7.12 -0.63 10.81
C GLU A 27 8.19 -0.43 11.88
N ALA A 28 9.43 -0.86 11.61
CA ALA A 28 10.55 -0.67 12.53
C ALA A 28 10.82 0.82 12.81
N PHE A 29 10.77 1.66 11.78
CA PHE A 29 10.97 3.11 11.95
C PHE A 29 9.85 3.73 12.80
N CYS A 30 8.59 3.38 12.54
CA CYS A 30 7.45 3.86 13.31
C CYS A 30 7.51 3.39 14.77
N ALA A 31 7.95 2.16 15.03
CA ALA A 31 8.16 1.66 16.38
C ALA A 31 9.27 2.44 17.12
N ASN A 32 10.37 2.76 16.43
CA ASN A 32 11.45 3.58 16.99
C ASN A 32 10.99 5.02 17.27
N ALA A 33 10.17 5.61 16.39
CA ALA A 33 9.60 6.94 16.63
C ALA A 33 8.67 6.95 17.86
N TRP A 34 7.86 5.90 18.05
CA TRP A 34 7.07 5.73 19.28
C TRP A 34 7.96 5.57 20.54
N ALA A 35 9.17 5.04 20.37
CA ALA A 35 10.18 4.91 21.41
C ALA A 35 10.93 6.22 21.74
N ASP A 36 10.59 7.36 21.13
CA ASP A 36 11.12 8.68 21.50
C ASP A 36 10.68 9.08 22.92
N THR A 37 11.62 9.58 23.72
CA THR A 37 11.42 9.93 25.14
C THR A 37 10.44 11.08 25.34
N ARG A 38 10.24 11.95 24.33
CA ARG A 38 9.23 13.01 24.37
C ARG A 38 7.81 12.45 24.48
N LEU A 39 7.59 11.19 24.08
CA LEU A 39 6.31 10.50 24.17
C LEU A 39 6.13 9.65 25.43
N ASP A 40 7.15 9.56 26.30
CA ASP A 40 7.10 8.77 27.54
C ASP A 40 5.85 9.03 28.39
N PRO A 41 5.38 10.29 28.59
CA PRO A 41 4.20 10.57 29.40
C PRO A 41 2.90 9.92 28.89
N LEU A 42 2.87 9.49 27.62
CA LEU A 42 1.70 8.90 26.98
C LEU A 42 1.69 7.37 27.02
N ARG A 43 2.85 6.71 27.20
CA ARG A 43 2.97 5.25 27.00
C ARG A 43 2.14 4.40 27.95
N SER A 44 1.89 4.89 29.17
CA SER A 44 1.01 4.18 30.12
C SER A 44 -0.48 4.34 29.78
N LYS A 45 -0.84 5.32 28.95
CA LYS A 45 -2.23 5.71 28.64
C LYS A 45 -2.66 5.32 27.22
N LEU A 46 -1.73 5.39 26.29
CA LEU A 46 -1.93 5.12 24.88
C LEU A 46 -1.13 3.89 24.47
N PRO A 47 -1.72 2.93 23.74
CA PRO A 47 -0.98 1.82 23.17
C PRO A 47 -0.14 2.29 21.97
N ALA A 48 0.93 1.56 21.64
CA ALA A 48 1.75 1.83 20.45
C ALA A 48 0.95 1.69 19.15
N LYS A 49 0.00 0.75 19.12
CA LYS A 49 -0.99 0.58 18.06
C LYS A 49 -2.38 0.69 18.66
N ALA A 50 -3.27 1.43 18.02
CA ALA A 50 -4.62 1.67 18.55
C ALA A 50 -5.43 0.37 18.79
N THR A 51 -5.16 -0.69 18.01
CA THR A 51 -5.78 -2.02 18.17
C THR A 51 -5.35 -2.76 19.43
N ASP A 52 -4.22 -2.37 20.03
CA ASP A 52 -3.58 -3.11 21.12
C ASP A 52 -3.92 -2.48 22.49
N ALA A 53 -4.96 -1.63 22.53
CA ALA A 53 -5.43 -1.01 23.76
C ALA A 53 -5.91 -2.07 24.76
N THR A 54 -5.34 -2.04 25.97
CA THR A 54 -5.80 -2.89 27.08
C THR A 54 -7.14 -2.42 27.64
N LEU A 55 -7.86 -3.31 28.35
CA LEU A 55 -9.12 -2.93 29.01
C LEU A 55 -8.92 -1.74 29.98
N ALA A 56 -7.81 -1.70 30.70
CA ALA A 56 -7.48 -0.59 31.59
C ALA A 56 -7.31 0.74 30.83
N GLN A 57 -6.67 0.71 29.67
CA GLN A 57 -6.50 1.89 28.81
C GLN A 57 -7.82 2.33 28.15
N LEU A 58 -8.70 1.39 27.81
CA LEU A 58 -10.02 1.68 27.26
C LEU A 58 -10.99 2.25 28.30
N ALA A 59 -10.86 1.81 29.56
CA ALA A 59 -11.67 2.28 30.67
C ALA A 59 -11.12 3.54 31.36
N ASP A 60 -9.99 4.09 30.90
CA ASP A 60 -9.30 5.19 31.57
C ASP A 60 -10.11 6.50 31.51
N PRO A 61 -10.62 7.02 32.64
CA PRO A 61 -11.43 8.24 32.65
C PRO A 61 -10.59 9.51 32.77
N SER A 62 -9.25 9.40 32.85
CA SER A 62 -8.39 10.56 33.07
C SER A 62 -8.29 11.45 31.83
N LEU A 63 -8.21 12.75 32.10
CA LEU A 63 -7.88 13.78 31.10
C LEU A 63 -6.36 13.99 31.07
N ALA A 64 -5.87 14.55 29.96
CA ALA A 64 -4.44 14.83 29.81
C ALA A 64 -3.91 15.80 30.89
N THR A 65 -2.81 15.41 31.55
CA THR A 65 -2.01 16.28 32.41
C THR A 65 -1.19 17.27 31.57
N PRO A 66 -0.62 18.34 32.15
CA PRO A 66 0.23 19.27 31.38
C PRO A 66 1.40 18.58 30.67
N ALA A 67 2.07 17.62 31.33
CA ALA A 67 3.15 16.84 30.71
C ALA A 67 2.66 15.99 29.53
N GLN A 68 1.46 15.42 29.64
CA GLN A 68 0.84 14.66 28.54
C GLN A 68 0.37 15.55 27.40
N GLN A 69 -0.14 16.75 27.68
CA GLN A 69 -0.47 17.73 26.65
C GLN A 69 0.78 18.14 25.86
N GLN A 70 1.91 18.34 26.54
CA GLN A 70 3.17 18.59 25.86
C GLN A 70 3.58 17.40 24.97
N ALA A 71 3.54 16.17 25.49
CA ALA A 71 3.83 14.98 24.70
C ALA A 71 2.89 14.80 23.49
N ILE A 72 1.60 15.16 23.62
CA ILE A 72 0.65 15.14 22.50
C ILE A 72 1.01 16.21 21.46
N ASN A 73 1.47 17.39 21.89
CA ASN A 73 1.95 18.43 20.99
C ASN A 73 3.22 17.99 20.22
N ASP A 74 4.10 17.26 20.89
CA ASP A 74 5.35 16.74 20.30
C ASP A 74 5.13 15.49 19.42
N PHE A 75 3.94 14.90 19.45
CA PHE A 75 3.61 13.69 18.69
C PHE A 75 3.79 13.87 17.18
N ASP A 76 3.25 14.94 16.61
CA ASP A 76 3.31 15.19 15.17
C ASP A 76 4.76 15.32 14.65
N PRO A 77 5.65 16.14 15.25
CA PRO A 77 7.04 16.20 14.81
C PRO A 77 7.83 14.92 15.08
N VAL A 78 7.56 14.18 16.18
CA VAL A 78 8.19 12.88 16.44
C VAL A 78 7.81 11.85 15.36
N MET A 79 6.54 11.80 14.97
CA MET A 79 6.01 10.80 14.06
C MET A 79 6.05 11.22 12.58
N ALA A 80 6.50 12.44 12.27
CA ALA A 80 6.46 13.01 10.92
C ALA A 80 7.11 12.09 9.88
N GLN A 81 8.33 11.64 10.14
CA GLN A 81 9.07 10.79 9.21
C GLN A 81 8.45 9.39 9.08
N CYS A 82 7.88 8.82 10.16
CA CYS A 82 7.10 7.59 10.07
C CYS A 82 5.91 7.75 9.11
N PHE A 83 5.18 8.86 9.21
CA PHE A 83 4.06 9.13 8.30
C PHE A 83 4.50 9.33 6.85
N GLU A 84 5.62 10.03 6.63
CA GLU A 84 6.19 10.22 5.29
C GLU A 84 6.64 8.90 4.66
N MET A 85 7.34 8.05 5.42
CA MET A 85 7.77 6.73 4.95
C MET A 85 6.57 5.83 4.64
N ARG A 86 5.55 5.81 5.50
CA ARG A 86 4.31 5.06 5.24
C ARG A 86 3.61 5.58 3.99
N GLN A 87 3.50 6.90 3.82
CA GLN A 87 2.88 7.48 2.63
C GLN A 87 3.66 7.15 1.35
N ALA A 88 5.00 7.23 1.39
CA ALA A 88 5.87 6.86 0.27
C ALA A 88 5.73 5.38 -0.09
N TYR A 89 5.67 4.49 0.91
CA TYR A 89 5.39 3.07 0.72
C TYR A 89 4.04 2.85 0.02
N LEU A 90 2.96 3.48 0.50
CA LEU A 90 1.64 3.35 -0.10
C LEU A 90 1.59 3.91 -1.53
N LYS A 91 2.24 5.05 -1.80
CA LYS A 91 2.35 5.63 -3.15
C LYS A 91 3.07 4.68 -4.11
N ARG A 92 4.03 3.89 -3.62
CA ARG A 92 4.81 2.96 -4.44
C ARG A 92 4.07 1.65 -4.73
N TYR A 93 3.31 1.15 -3.76
CA TYR A 93 2.77 -0.22 -3.80
C TYR A 93 1.25 -0.33 -3.75
N SER A 94 0.52 0.79 -3.69
CA SER A 94 -0.94 0.78 -3.56
C SER A 94 -1.63 1.72 -4.55
N PRO A 95 -2.91 1.48 -4.87
CA PRO A 95 -3.71 2.41 -5.66
C PRO A 95 -3.80 3.80 -5.01
N GLY A 96 -3.99 4.84 -5.82
CA GLY A 96 -4.12 6.22 -5.32
C GLY A 96 -5.26 6.42 -4.32
N SER A 97 -6.35 5.64 -4.40
CA SER A 97 -7.44 5.68 -3.43
C SER A 97 -7.04 5.19 -2.03
N VAL A 98 -6.12 4.22 -1.94
CA VAL A 98 -5.55 3.77 -0.65
C VAL A 98 -4.68 4.88 -0.05
N VAL A 99 -3.89 5.57 -0.87
CA VAL A 99 -3.08 6.72 -0.42
C VAL A 99 -3.99 7.84 0.11
N ALA A 100 -5.07 8.18 -0.60
CA ALA A 100 -6.03 9.18 -0.16
C ALA A 100 -6.72 8.80 1.16
N THR A 101 -7.07 7.52 1.33
CA THR A 101 -7.65 7.01 2.58
C THR A 101 -6.67 7.14 3.76
N PHE A 102 -5.37 6.96 3.51
CA PHE A 102 -4.34 7.16 4.53
C PHE A 102 -4.17 8.64 4.91
N ASP A 103 -4.26 9.55 3.95
CA ASP A 103 -4.19 10.99 4.20
C ASP A 103 -5.37 11.47 5.06
N ILE A 104 -6.57 10.94 4.81
CA ILE A 104 -7.75 11.18 5.65
C ILE A 104 -7.52 10.64 7.06
N LEU A 105 -7.07 9.39 7.19
CA LEU A 105 -6.75 8.78 8.50
C LEU A 105 -5.76 9.63 9.29
N LYS A 106 -4.70 10.15 8.63
CA LYS A 106 -3.70 11.00 9.27
C LYS A 106 -4.33 12.29 9.80
N ALA A 107 -5.18 12.94 9.00
CA ALA A 107 -5.88 14.17 9.38
C ALA A 107 -6.85 13.94 10.55
N ASP A 108 -7.68 12.90 10.47
CA ASP A 108 -8.66 12.56 11.51
C ASP A 108 -7.98 12.15 12.82
N SER A 109 -6.88 11.41 12.73
CA SER A 109 -6.08 11.05 13.91
C SER A 109 -5.49 12.29 14.59
N LYS A 110 -5.06 13.29 13.81
CA LYS A 110 -4.59 14.58 14.34
C LYS A 110 -5.72 15.36 15.01
N ALA A 111 -6.90 15.40 14.39
CA ALA A 111 -8.08 16.04 14.98
C ALA A 111 -8.50 15.36 16.29
N LEU A 112 -8.41 14.04 16.37
CA LEU A 112 -8.67 13.27 17.59
C LEU A 112 -7.64 13.56 18.69
N ARG A 113 -6.34 13.63 18.34
CA ARG A 113 -5.29 14.08 19.28
C ARG A 113 -5.53 15.51 19.78
N ALA A 114 -6.01 16.41 18.93
CA ALA A 114 -6.34 17.77 19.33
C ALA A 114 -7.50 17.81 20.36
N GLN A 115 -8.49 16.93 20.24
CA GLN A 115 -9.55 16.79 21.25
C GLN A 115 -9.00 16.32 22.60
N LEU A 116 -8.10 15.33 22.59
CA LEU A 116 -7.43 14.84 23.81
C LEU A 116 -6.55 15.93 24.43
N TRP A 117 -5.77 16.65 23.61
CA TRP A 117 -4.95 17.79 24.05
C TRP A 117 -5.81 18.88 24.69
N ALA A 118 -6.96 19.20 24.09
CA ALA A 118 -7.89 20.19 24.61
C ALA A 118 -8.72 19.69 25.81
N LYS A 119 -8.43 18.47 26.33
CA LYS A 119 -9.15 17.81 27.43
C LYS A 119 -10.66 17.70 27.20
N LYS A 120 -11.08 17.62 25.94
CA LYS A 120 -12.48 17.41 25.55
C LYS A 120 -12.92 15.96 25.64
N ILE A 121 -11.96 15.04 25.64
CA ILE A 121 -12.16 13.60 25.74
C ILE A 121 -11.15 12.99 26.71
N THR A 122 -11.51 11.87 27.31
CA THR A 122 -10.62 11.08 28.17
C THR A 122 -9.66 10.21 27.35
N PHE A 123 -8.65 9.62 28.00
CA PHE A 123 -7.79 8.62 27.36
C PHE A 123 -8.58 7.38 26.89
N GLY A 124 -9.54 6.90 27.67
CA GLY A 124 -10.40 5.78 27.28
C GLY A 124 -11.26 6.07 26.04
N GLU A 125 -11.86 7.27 25.98
CA GLU A 125 -12.61 7.72 24.81
C GLU A 125 -11.70 7.89 23.59
N TYR A 126 -10.50 8.44 23.77
CA TYR A 126 -9.51 8.54 22.70
C TYR A 126 -9.13 7.16 22.16
N ASN A 127 -8.78 6.21 23.03
CA ASN A 127 -8.37 4.86 22.62
C ASN A 127 -9.49 4.14 21.85
N THR A 128 -10.72 4.24 22.34
CA THR A 128 -11.91 3.68 21.67
C THR A 128 -12.10 4.30 20.28
N LYS A 129 -12.06 5.64 20.18
CA LYS A 129 -12.24 6.36 18.91
C LYS A 129 -11.08 6.10 17.93
N ALA A 130 -9.84 6.01 18.43
CA ALA A 130 -8.66 5.74 17.62
C ALA A 130 -8.70 4.32 17.03
N ALA A 131 -9.09 3.32 17.83
CA ALA A 131 -9.25 1.94 17.36
C ALA A 131 -10.34 1.85 16.28
N LYS A 132 -11.49 2.51 16.51
CA LYS A 132 -12.59 2.57 15.55
C LYS A 132 -12.17 3.25 14.24
N LEU A 133 -11.52 4.42 14.34
CA LEU A 133 -11.03 5.17 13.17
C LEU A 133 -10.05 4.33 12.34
N LEU A 134 -9.12 3.63 13.01
CA LEU A 134 -8.18 2.74 12.32
C LEU A 134 -8.89 1.57 11.64
N ALA A 135 -9.85 0.92 12.31
CA ALA A 135 -10.61 -0.19 11.75
C ALA A 135 -11.44 0.24 10.52
N GLU A 136 -12.10 1.40 10.59
CA GLU A 136 -12.88 1.97 9.48
C GLU A 136 -11.97 2.32 8.29
N SER A 137 -10.80 2.90 8.56
CA SER A 137 -9.82 3.21 7.53
C SER A 137 -9.25 1.95 6.88
N GLN A 138 -8.89 0.93 7.67
CA GLN A 138 -8.41 -0.37 7.14
C GLN A 138 -9.46 -1.06 6.28
N LYS A 139 -10.73 -1.06 6.72
CA LYS A 139 -11.84 -1.59 5.93
C LYS A 139 -11.99 -0.84 4.59
N THR A 140 -11.87 0.49 4.62
CA THR A 140 -11.97 1.33 3.43
C THR A 140 -10.81 1.04 2.47
N MET A 141 -9.57 1.01 2.97
CA MET A 141 -8.39 0.68 2.16
C MET A 141 -8.51 -0.70 1.50
N GLN A 142 -8.98 -1.71 2.26
CA GLN A 142 -9.20 -3.06 1.73
C GLN A 142 -10.26 -3.06 0.63
N THR A 143 -11.38 -2.36 0.84
CA THR A 143 -12.45 -2.21 -0.15
C THR A 143 -11.93 -1.53 -1.43
N GLU A 144 -11.10 -0.49 -1.30
CA GLU A 144 -10.51 0.21 -2.43
C GLU A 144 -9.49 -0.65 -3.19
N LEU A 145 -8.73 -1.49 -2.49
CA LEU A 145 -7.82 -2.45 -3.10
C LEU A 145 -8.59 -3.51 -3.91
N GLU A 146 -9.67 -4.06 -3.35
CA GLU A 146 -10.52 -5.04 -4.05
C GLU A 146 -11.17 -4.44 -5.30
N LYS A 147 -11.70 -3.22 -5.22
CA LYS A 147 -12.23 -2.50 -6.39
C LYS A 147 -11.16 -2.30 -7.47
N ALA A 148 -9.95 -1.89 -7.08
CA ALA A 148 -8.87 -1.70 -8.03
C ALA A 148 -8.49 -3.01 -8.74
N GLN A 149 -8.46 -4.13 -8.01
CA GLN A 149 -8.22 -5.46 -8.58
C GLN A 149 -9.33 -5.89 -9.54
N GLN A 150 -10.60 -5.65 -9.19
CA GLN A 150 -11.74 -5.96 -10.07
C GLN A 150 -11.69 -5.15 -11.36
N ILE A 151 -11.40 -3.84 -11.28
CA ILE A 151 -11.28 -2.98 -12.46
C ILE A 151 -10.12 -3.46 -13.35
N ALA A 152 -8.96 -3.80 -12.76
CA ALA A 152 -7.83 -4.31 -13.51
C ALA A 152 -8.15 -5.64 -14.22
N ALA A 153 -8.84 -6.56 -13.55
CA ALA A 153 -9.28 -7.83 -14.13
C ALA A 153 -10.29 -7.61 -15.28
N GLN A 154 -11.24 -6.69 -15.13
CA GLN A 154 -12.20 -6.33 -16.18
C GLN A 154 -11.50 -5.72 -17.40
N GLN A 155 -10.56 -4.80 -17.19
CA GLN A 155 -9.79 -4.20 -18.29
C GLN A 155 -8.93 -5.24 -19.02
N GLN A 156 -8.35 -6.19 -18.30
CA GLN A 156 -7.60 -7.28 -18.92
C GLN A 156 -8.52 -8.17 -19.77
N ALA A 157 -9.67 -8.59 -19.24
CA ALA A 157 -10.64 -9.37 -20.00
C ALA A 157 -11.14 -8.62 -21.25
N GLN A 158 -11.36 -7.31 -21.16
CA GLN A 158 -11.76 -6.49 -22.30
C GLN A 158 -10.64 -6.38 -23.35
N ARG A 159 -9.38 -6.25 -22.94
CA ARG A 159 -8.23 -6.27 -23.85
C ARG A 159 -8.08 -7.61 -24.55
N ASP A 160 -8.24 -8.70 -23.82
CA ASP A 160 -8.13 -10.06 -24.38
C ASP A 160 -9.27 -10.33 -25.37
N GLN A 161 -10.50 -9.89 -25.08
CA GLN A 161 -11.61 -9.94 -26.03
C GLN A 161 -11.33 -9.11 -27.29
N ASN A 162 -10.84 -7.87 -27.13
CA ASN A 162 -10.49 -7.02 -28.27
C ASN A 162 -9.36 -7.63 -29.12
N MET A 163 -8.36 -8.25 -28.50
CA MET A 163 -7.30 -8.97 -29.21
C MET A 163 -7.84 -10.19 -29.98
N MET A 164 -8.76 -10.95 -29.38
CA MET A 164 -9.39 -12.09 -30.04
C MET A 164 -10.22 -11.67 -31.28
N LEU A 165 -10.89 -10.52 -31.20
CA LEU A 165 -11.60 -9.92 -32.34
C LEU A 165 -10.67 -9.45 -33.46
N MET A 166 -9.46 -8.96 -33.14
CA MET A 166 -8.46 -8.54 -34.14
C MET A 166 -7.61 -9.70 -34.68
N MET A 167 -7.59 -10.86 -34.02
CA MET A 167 -6.77 -12.02 -34.41
C MET A 167 -6.96 -12.49 -35.87
N PRO A 168 -8.18 -12.52 -36.47
CA PRO A 168 -8.39 -12.92 -37.86
C PRO A 168 -7.77 -11.95 -38.87
N TYR A 169 -7.59 -10.69 -38.48
CA TYR A 169 -7.05 -9.63 -39.34
C TYR A 169 -5.53 -9.49 -39.23
N MET A 170 -4.92 -10.15 -38.24
CA MET A 170 -3.46 -10.14 -38.01
C MET A 170 -2.77 -11.42 -38.48
N ALA A 171 -3.52 -12.44 -38.91
CA ALA A 171 -2.92 -13.63 -39.51
C ALA A 171 -2.26 -13.24 -40.85
N PRO A 172 -0.96 -13.54 -41.06
CA PRO A 172 -0.33 -13.33 -42.36
C PRO A 172 -1.13 -14.12 -43.39
N ARG A 173 -1.56 -13.46 -44.47
CA ARG A 173 -2.21 -14.15 -45.59
C ARG A 173 -1.28 -15.28 -46.01
N PRO A 174 -1.78 -16.52 -46.18
CA PRO A 174 -0.95 -17.60 -46.69
C PRO A 174 -0.42 -17.17 -48.05
N THR A 175 0.89 -16.89 -48.13
CA THR A 175 1.53 -16.60 -49.40
C THR A 175 1.77 -17.91 -50.12
N ILE A 176 1.19 -18.04 -51.31
CA ILE A 176 1.36 -19.23 -52.12
C ILE A 176 2.59 -18.99 -52.99
N THR A 177 3.65 -19.75 -52.75
CA THR A 177 4.82 -19.76 -53.61
C THR A 177 4.63 -20.85 -54.66
N ASP A 178 4.38 -20.44 -55.90
CA ASP A 178 4.30 -21.34 -57.04
C ASP A 178 5.68 -21.42 -57.70
N CYS A 179 6.24 -22.63 -57.79
CA CYS A 179 7.54 -22.87 -58.41
C CYS A 179 7.38 -23.70 -59.68
N HIS A 180 7.88 -23.18 -60.80
CA HIS A 180 7.92 -23.89 -62.07
C HIS A 180 9.37 -24.13 -62.50
N ARG A 181 9.66 -25.35 -62.96
CA ARG A 181 10.98 -25.76 -63.44
C ARG A 181 11.02 -25.71 -64.97
N TYR A 182 11.91 -24.91 -65.53
CA TYR A 182 12.15 -24.82 -66.97
C TYR A 182 13.60 -25.24 -67.24
N GLY A 183 13.79 -26.48 -67.71
CA GLY A 183 15.12 -27.07 -67.89
C GLY A 183 15.90 -27.22 -66.58
N ASN A 184 17.08 -26.61 -66.49
CA ASN A 184 17.94 -26.65 -65.30
C ASN A 184 17.72 -25.47 -64.33
N SER A 185 16.80 -24.54 -64.61
CA SER A 185 16.45 -23.45 -63.70
C SER A 185 15.07 -23.64 -63.07
N VAL A 186 14.95 -23.25 -61.79
CA VAL A 186 13.69 -23.20 -61.05
C VAL A 186 13.36 -21.74 -60.82
N ASN A 187 12.13 -21.34 -61.18
CA ASN A 187 11.65 -19.98 -60.96
C ASN A 187 10.40 -20.03 -60.06
N CYS A 188 10.42 -19.27 -58.98
CA CYS A 188 9.37 -19.27 -57.97
C CYS A 188 8.76 -17.87 -57.85
N ILE A 189 7.43 -17.80 -57.87
CA ILE A 189 6.68 -16.55 -57.69
C ILE A 189 5.81 -16.69 -56.45
N THR A 190 6.04 -15.81 -55.48
CA THR A 190 5.23 -15.74 -54.25
C THR A 190 4.12 -14.71 -54.43
N ARG A 191 2.87 -15.09 -54.16
CA ARG A 191 1.68 -14.22 -54.21
C ARG A 191 0.97 -14.18 -52.86
#